data_AF-C7J4R6-F1
#
_entry.id   AF-C7J4R6-F1
#
_cell.length_a   1.000
_cell.length_b   1.000
_cell.length_c   1.000
_cell.angle_alpha   90.00
_cell.angle_beta   90.00
_cell.angle_gamma   90.00
#
_symmetry.space_group_name_H-M   'P 1'
#
loop_
_entity.id
_entity.type
_entity.pdbx_description
1 polymer ?
#
loop_
_entity_poly.entity_id
_entity_poly.type
_entity_poly.pdbx_seq_one_letter_code
_entity_poly.pdbx_strand_id
1 'polypeptide(L)'
;MKLGLRLWSYIREEASHGRKAPIDPFTRESDKPSASQGVPLGGMGSGSISRGFRGEFKHWQIIPGSCEMSPVMANQFSVTRETISLR
;
A
#
# COMPACT_ATOMS: atom_id res chain seq x y z
N MET A 1 -4.23 21.91 -25.58
CA MET A 1 -5.14 21.14 -24.70
C MET A 1 -4.56 21.08 -23.29
N LYS A 2 -5.37 21.30 -22.23
CA LYS A 2 -4.90 21.28 -20.82
C LYS A 2 -4.48 19.86 -20.40
N LEU A 3 -3.48 19.73 -19.52
CA LEU A 3 -2.94 18.44 -19.04
C LEU A 3 -4.02 17.50 -18.49
N GLY A 4 -4.97 18.02 -17.72
CA GLY A 4 -6.05 17.21 -17.13
C GLY A 4 -6.94 16.50 -18.16
N LEU A 5 -7.20 17.14 -19.31
CA LEU A 5 -7.99 16.52 -20.39
C LEU A 5 -7.25 15.35 -21.04
N ARG A 6 -5.92 15.47 -21.20
CA ARG A 6 -5.07 14.38 -21.73
C ARG A 6 -4.99 13.20 -20.76
N LEU A 7 -4.87 13.49 -19.48
CA LEU A 7 -4.82 12.46 -18.45
C LEU A 7 -6.16 11.72 -18.37
N TRP A 8 -7.28 12.45 -18.41
CA TRP A 8 -8.61 11.87 -18.41
C TRP A 8 -8.88 11.02 -19.67
N SER A 9 -8.49 11.48 -20.86
CA SER A 9 -8.64 10.69 -22.08
C SER A 9 -7.84 9.39 -22.03
N TYR A 10 -6.59 9.45 -21.53
CA TYR A 10 -5.74 8.27 -21.34
C TYR A 10 -6.36 7.26 -20.37
N ILE A 11 -6.85 7.72 -19.22
CA ILE A 11 -7.46 6.84 -18.21
C ILE A 11 -8.70 6.13 -18.78
N ARG A 12 -9.52 6.84 -19.57
CA ARG A 12 -10.68 6.24 -20.25
C ARG A 12 -10.29 5.21 -21.30
N GLU A 13 -9.21 5.47 -22.03
CA GLU A 13 -8.68 4.56 -23.04
C GLU A 13 -8.15 3.27 -22.39
N GLU A 14 -7.34 3.38 -21.33
CA GLU A 14 -6.88 2.22 -20.55
C GLU A 14 -8.06 1.43 -19.97
N ALA A 15 -9.07 2.11 -19.42
CA ALA A 15 -10.27 1.47 -18.89
C ALA A 15 -11.07 0.73 -19.99
N SER A 16 -11.09 1.25 -21.23
CA SER A 16 -11.71 0.57 -22.37
C SER A 16 -11.01 -0.73 -22.75
N HIS A 17 -9.71 -0.83 -22.46
CA HIS A 17 -8.91 -2.05 -22.61
C HIS A 17 -8.97 -2.96 -21.36
N GLY A 18 -9.80 -2.63 -20.37
CA GLY A 18 -9.90 -3.38 -19.12
C GLY A 18 -8.67 -3.23 -18.21
N ARG A 19 -7.83 -2.22 -18.46
CA ARG A 19 -6.60 -1.96 -17.69
C ARG A 19 -6.83 -0.81 -16.72
N LYS A 20 -6.13 -0.86 -15.60
CA LYS A 20 -6.11 0.24 -14.63
C LYS A 20 -4.92 1.13 -14.93
N ALA A 21 -5.17 2.43 -15.10
CA ALA A 21 -4.11 3.40 -15.27
C ALA A 21 -3.19 3.40 -14.03
N PRO A 22 -1.86 3.53 -14.19
CA PRO A 22 -0.93 3.54 -13.06
C PRO A 22 -1.21 4.64 -12.03
N ILE A 23 -1.72 5.79 -12.49
CA ILE A 23 -2.12 6.92 -11.66
C ILE A 23 -3.48 7.39 -12.16
N ASP A 24 -4.49 7.27 -11.30
CA ASP A 24 -5.83 7.77 -11.56
C ASP A 24 -6.24 8.78 -10.49
N PRO A 25 -6.16 10.09 -10.77
CA PRO A 25 -6.58 11.11 -9.83
C PRO A 25 -8.09 11.36 -9.85
N PHE A 26 -8.84 10.78 -10.80
CA PHE A 26 -10.28 11.02 -10.98
C PHE A 26 -11.11 9.96 -10.29
N THR A 27 -10.62 8.72 -10.27
CA THR A 27 -11.25 7.60 -9.59
C THR A 27 -10.57 7.41 -8.25
N ARG A 28 -11.21 7.90 -7.20
CA ARG A 28 -10.69 7.78 -5.85
C ARG A 28 -10.74 6.30 -5.45
N GLU A 29 -9.58 5.65 -5.35
CA GLU A 29 -9.52 4.36 -4.66
C GLU A 29 -10.14 4.54 -3.26
N SER A 30 -10.93 3.56 -2.84
CA SER A 30 -11.76 3.57 -1.62
C SER A 30 -10.95 3.85 -0.35
N ASP A 31 -9.64 3.71 -0.44
CA ASP A 31 -8.69 3.77 0.64
C ASP A 31 -8.16 5.19 0.82
N LYS A 32 -8.89 5.95 1.64
CA LYS A 32 -8.47 7.29 2.06
C LYS A 32 -7.07 7.21 2.68
N PRO A 33 -6.15 8.12 2.31
CA PRO A 33 -4.85 8.19 2.97
C PRO A 33 -5.07 8.36 4.46
N SER A 34 -4.56 7.41 5.24
CA SER A 34 -4.69 7.35 6.69
C SER A 34 -3.34 7.70 7.29
N ALA A 35 -3.32 8.44 8.40
CA ALA A 35 -2.11 8.69 9.18
C ALA A 35 -1.44 7.41 9.72
N SER A 36 -2.08 6.25 9.53
CA SER A 36 -1.50 4.93 9.77
C SER A 36 -0.62 4.39 8.63
N GLN A 37 -0.38 5.18 7.58
CA GLN A 37 0.54 4.84 6.49
C GLN A 37 1.99 5.03 6.93
N GLY A 38 2.73 3.94 7.09
CA GLY A 38 4.18 4.00 7.26
C GLY A 38 4.93 3.85 5.94
N VAL A 39 6.25 3.99 6.03
CA VAL A 39 7.17 3.92 4.89
C VAL A 39 7.11 2.52 4.25
N PRO A 40 6.96 2.41 2.92
CA PRO A 40 6.96 1.12 2.25
C PRO A 40 8.33 0.44 2.37
N LEU A 41 8.30 -0.87 2.64
CA LEU A 41 9.45 -1.75 2.69
C LEU A 41 9.45 -2.60 1.42
N GLY A 42 10.45 -2.42 0.56
CA GLY A 42 10.55 -3.15 -0.70
C GLY A 42 11.59 -2.53 -1.63
N GLY A 43 12.20 -3.36 -2.47
CA GLY A 43 13.08 -2.91 -3.55
C GLY A 43 12.28 -2.40 -4.75
N MET A 44 12.96 -1.72 -5.66
CA MET A 44 12.36 -1.33 -6.94
C MET A 44 11.96 -2.59 -7.72
N GLY A 45 10.69 -2.68 -8.12
CA GLY A 45 10.18 -3.81 -8.91
C GLY A 45 9.88 -5.10 -8.14
N SER A 46 10.20 -5.19 -6.83
CA SER A 46 9.89 -6.39 -6.03
C SER A 46 8.49 -6.41 -5.43
N GLY A 47 7.76 -5.30 -5.55
CA GLY A 47 6.61 -5.01 -4.69
C GLY A 47 7.03 -4.46 -3.33
N SER A 48 6.06 -3.95 -2.58
CA SER A 48 6.30 -3.33 -1.27
C SER A 48 5.25 -3.70 -0.23
N ILE A 49 5.62 -3.60 1.05
CA ILE A 49 4.73 -3.77 2.20
C ILE A 49 4.99 -2.61 3.16
N SER A 50 3.95 -1.89 3.56
CA SER A 50 4.10 -0.86 4.60
C SER A 50 3.87 -1.41 6.00
N ARG A 51 4.47 -0.76 6.99
CA ARG A 51 4.20 -1.01 8.41
C ARG A 51 3.55 0.19 9.05
N GLY A 52 2.36 0.03 9.62
CA GLY A 52 1.68 1.11 10.33
C GLY A 52 2.38 1.51 11.62
N PHE A 53 2.06 2.69 12.17
CA PHE A 53 2.70 3.18 13.41
C PHE A 53 2.47 2.27 14.61
N ARG A 54 1.38 1.50 14.63
CA ARG A 54 1.08 0.52 15.68
C ARG A 54 1.84 -0.79 15.50
N GLY A 55 2.61 -0.92 14.43
CA GLY A 55 3.43 -2.08 14.13
C GLY A 55 2.79 -3.10 13.20
N GLU A 56 1.53 -2.92 12.80
CA GLU A 56 0.86 -3.83 11.85
C GLU A 56 1.45 -3.77 10.44
N PHE A 57 1.58 -4.93 9.80
CA PHE A 57 1.92 -5.02 8.37
C PHE A 57 0.63 -4.86 7.56
N LYS A 58 0.57 -3.84 6.71
CA LYS A 58 -0.59 -3.43 5.90
C LYS A 58 -0.14 -2.71 4.63
N HIS A 59 -1.03 -2.48 3.66
CA HIS A 59 -0.66 -1.97 2.33
C HIS A 59 0.30 -2.92 1.59
N TRP A 60 -0.26 -4.00 1.08
CA TRP A 60 0.45 -5.00 0.30
C TRP A 60 0.41 -4.59 -1.17
N GLN A 61 1.56 -4.18 -1.71
CA GLN A 61 1.78 -3.87 -3.12
C GLN A 61 2.63 -4.98 -3.76
N ILE A 62 2.31 -6.23 -3.46
CA ILE A 62 3.03 -7.40 -3.98
C ILE A 62 2.64 -7.66 -5.43
N ILE A 63 1.35 -7.54 -5.74
CA ILE A 63 0.83 -7.68 -7.10
C ILE A 63 0.84 -6.28 -7.74
N PRO A 64 1.60 -6.08 -8.84
CA PRO A 64 1.68 -4.78 -9.51
C PRO A 64 0.30 -4.23 -9.89
N GLY A 65 0.07 -2.94 -9.64
CA GLY A 65 -1.20 -2.28 -9.93
C GLY A 65 -2.33 -2.59 -8.95
N SER A 66 -2.06 -3.35 -7.87
CA SER A 66 -3.00 -3.56 -6.77
C SER A 66 -2.37 -3.15 -5.44
N CYS A 67 -3.22 -2.75 -4.49
CA CYS A 67 -2.80 -2.39 -3.14
C CYS A 67 -3.82 -2.96 -2.16
N GLU A 68 -3.47 -4.02 -1.44
CA GLU A 68 -4.34 -4.59 -0.43
C GLU A 68 -4.08 -3.94 0.94
N MET A 69 -5.10 -3.31 1.50
CA MET A 69 -4.96 -2.51 2.72
C MET A 69 -5.08 -3.31 4.02
N SER A 70 -5.47 -4.58 3.90
CA SER A 70 -5.84 -5.40 5.05
C SER A 70 -4.61 -5.73 5.92
N PRO A 71 -4.68 -5.51 7.24
CA PRO A 71 -3.61 -5.92 8.13
C PRO A 71 -3.56 -7.44 8.27
N VAL A 72 -2.36 -8.01 8.24
CA VAL A 72 -2.15 -9.43 8.55
C VAL A 72 -1.73 -9.57 10.00
N MET A 73 -2.67 -9.93 10.87
CA MET A 73 -2.45 -9.99 12.33
C MET A 73 -1.43 -11.06 12.76
N ALA A 74 -1.18 -12.06 11.92
CA ALA A 74 -0.16 -13.07 12.16
C ALA A 74 1.28 -12.53 12.06
N ASN A 75 1.49 -11.46 11.30
CA ASN A 75 2.81 -10.86 11.10
C ASN A 75 3.06 -9.84 12.20
N GLN A 76 3.76 -10.22 13.25
CA GLN A 76 4.08 -9.35 14.38
C GLN A 76 5.46 -9.69 14.96
N PHE A 77 6.06 -8.72 15.62
CA PHE A 77 7.21 -8.95 16.49
C PHE A 77 6.73 -9.11 17.92
N SER A 78 7.21 -10.13 18.63
CA SER A 78 6.93 -10.36 20.05
C SER A 78 8.23 -10.32 20.84
N VAL A 79 8.17 -9.81 22.06
CA VAL A 79 9.31 -9.72 22.96
C VAL A 79 9.04 -10.56 24.19
N THR A 80 10.02 -11.37 24.56
CA THR A 80 10.02 -12.13 25.82
C THR A 80 11.18 -11.62 26.68
N ARG A 81 10.94 -11.52 27.99
CA ARG A 81 11.97 -11.10 28.95
C ARG A 81 12.05 -12.14 30.06
N GLU A 82 13.26 -12.61 30.33
CA GLU A 82 13.56 -13.46 31.47
C GLU A 82 14.21 -12.60 32.56
N THR A 83 13.67 -12.65 33.78
CA THR A 83 14.25 -11.96 34.93
C THR A 83 14.95 -13.00 35.79
N ILE A 84 16.28 -12.99 35.76
CA ILE A 84 17.10 -13.87 36.61
C ILE A 84 17.02 -13.30 38.03
N SER A 85 16.29 -13.97 38.90
CA SER A 85 16.33 -13.70 40.33
C SER A 85 17.63 -14.31 40.88
N LEU A 86 18.59 -13.47 41.23
CA LEU A 86 19.74 -13.91 42.03
C LEU A 86 19.21 -14.29 43.42
N ARG A 87 19.28 -15.58 43.75
CA ARG A 87 19.17 -16.07 45.13
C ARG A 87 20.54 -16.05 45.77
#